data_AF-A0AAW9DUD7-F1
#
_entry.id   AF-A0AAW9DUD7-F1
#
_cell.length_a   1.000
_cell.length_b   1.000
_cell.length_c   1.000
_cell.angle_alpha   90.00
_cell.angle_beta   90.00
_cell.angle_gamma   90.00
#
_symmetry.space_group_name_H-M   'P 1'
#
loop_
_entity.id
_entity.type
_entity.pdbx_description
1 polymer ?
#
loop_
_entity_poly.entity_id
_entity_poly.type
_entity_poly.pdbx_seq_one_letter_code
_entity_poly.pdbx_strand_id
1 'polypeptide(L)'
;MGRSGNIVPLRGQHGVAPVLDLGGPQLRATLQDLVEASASTGGIDVYVNALGVKSALFTALLGRDAIGRLDESLLRDLLALMPTVRRRARLWLEREGASSLRARIITLMEGHGREQPIDDLIANFTAQFPEGNDYRWTRDLAAEILHFTAPDRCPLMTRWIWDAKAKTGVLREIWFDDAIDEKRVVVRDDFATFKVLADEIAGFLRENGFFRELALCQDVMFAHVYARYINDRGNQFLKGDFGGPEDRMAHTRRMLGLDAPGAKKGRAATAIAQDSVPEPLQINRTRHADS
;
A
#
# COMPACT_ATOMS: atom_id res chain seq x y z
N MET A 1 -37.29 -13.43 -40.81
CA MET A 1 -37.36 -14.44 -39.74
C MET A 1 -35.95 -14.99 -39.53
N GLY A 2 -35.40 -14.89 -38.32
CA GLY A 2 -34.13 -15.50 -37.90
C GLY A 2 -32.86 -14.66 -38.14
N ARG A 3 -31.94 -14.46 -37.19
CA ARG A 3 -31.91 -14.55 -35.72
C ARG A 3 -30.60 -13.85 -35.31
N SER A 4 -30.65 -13.03 -34.26
CA SER A 4 -29.50 -12.36 -33.66
C SER A 4 -28.39 -13.36 -33.31
N GLY A 5 -27.18 -13.10 -33.77
CA GLY A 5 -25.97 -13.76 -33.30
C GLY A 5 -25.52 -13.11 -31.99
N ASN A 6 -25.69 -13.84 -30.90
CA ASN A 6 -25.20 -13.50 -29.56
C ASN A 6 -23.72 -13.15 -29.58
N ILE A 7 -23.38 -11.93 -29.13
CA ILE A 7 -22.04 -11.62 -28.62
C ILE A 7 -21.97 -12.22 -27.23
N VAL A 8 -21.30 -13.37 -27.12
CA VAL A 8 -20.90 -13.96 -25.84
C VAL A 8 -19.71 -13.13 -25.33
N PRO A 9 -19.74 -12.56 -24.11
CA PRO A 9 -18.56 -11.93 -23.55
C PRO A 9 -17.52 -13.02 -23.29
N LEU A 10 -16.32 -12.82 -23.84
CA LEU A 10 -15.17 -13.68 -23.61
C LEU A 10 -14.85 -13.69 -22.11
N ARG A 11 -15.10 -14.85 -21.48
CA ARG A 11 -14.53 -15.20 -20.17
C ARG A 11 -13.03 -14.95 -20.19
N GLY A 12 -12.53 -14.36 -19.10
CA GLY A 12 -11.14 -13.95 -18.92
C GLY A 12 -10.15 -14.98 -19.46
N GLN A 13 -9.35 -14.56 -20.43
CA GLN A 13 -8.16 -15.28 -20.82
C GLN A 13 -7.21 -15.25 -19.61
N HIS A 14 -7.03 -16.40 -18.96
CA HIS A 14 -5.89 -16.65 -18.09
C HIS A 14 -4.64 -16.63 -18.98
N GLY A 15 -4.14 -15.43 -19.27
CA GLY A 15 -2.88 -15.19 -19.96
C GLY A 15 -1.72 -15.64 -19.09
N VAL A 16 -0.65 -16.06 -19.75
CA VAL A 16 0.66 -16.36 -19.13
C VAL A 16 1.00 -15.31 -18.08
N ALA A 17 1.41 -15.74 -16.88
CA ALA A 17 1.80 -14.83 -15.81
C ALA A 17 2.89 -13.87 -16.33
N PRO A 18 2.83 -12.56 -15.99
CA PRO A 18 3.86 -11.64 -16.42
C PRO A 18 5.22 -12.10 -15.89
N VAL A 19 6.27 -11.92 -16.69
CA VAL A 19 7.66 -12.14 -16.28
C VAL A 19 8.23 -10.80 -15.86
N LEU A 20 8.81 -10.73 -14.66
CA LEU A 20 9.47 -9.54 -14.13
C LEU A 20 10.97 -9.80 -14.04
N ASP A 21 11.76 -8.93 -14.68
CA ASP A 21 13.21 -9.01 -14.62
C ASP A 21 13.68 -8.22 -13.40
N LEU A 22 13.73 -8.83 -12.21
CA LEU A 22 14.13 -8.13 -10.97
C LEU A 22 15.64 -8.22 -10.69
N GLY A 23 16.23 -7.09 -10.28
CA GLY A 23 17.66 -6.93 -10.04
C GLY A 23 18.13 -7.49 -8.69
N GLY A 24 18.58 -8.74 -8.68
CA GLY A 24 19.10 -9.40 -7.47
C GLY A 24 20.15 -8.59 -6.68
N PRO A 25 21.19 -8.01 -7.31
CA PRO A 25 22.15 -7.15 -6.61
C PRO A 25 21.52 -5.90 -5.98
N GLN A 26 20.59 -5.25 -6.69
CA GLN A 26 19.90 -4.04 -6.23
C GLN A 26 18.96 -4.34 -5.05
N LEU A 27 18.25 -5.47 -5.10
CA LEU A 27 17.41 -5.96 -4.00
C LEU A 27 18.25 -6.24 -2.75
N ARG A 28 19.41 -6.91 -2.89
CA ARG A 28 20.33 -7.17 -1.77
C ARG A 28 20.89 -5.89 -1.16
N ALA A 29 21.34 -4.95 -2.00
CA ALA A 29 21.86 -3.67 -1.54
C ALA A 29 20.79 -2.85 -0.80
N THR A 30 19.55 -2.89 -1.29
CA THR A 30 18.41 -2.21 -0.65
C THR A 30 18.04 -2.85 0.68
N LEU A 31 18.02 -4.19 0.75
CA LEU A 31 17.73 -4.89 2.00
C LEU A 31 18.81 -4.60 3.05
N GLN A 32 20.08 -4.59 2.66
CA GLN A 32 21.18 -4.25 3.55
C GLN A 32 21.03 -2.82 4.10
N ASP A 33 20.79 -1.83 3.23
CA ASP A 33 20.57 -0.45 3.66
C ASP A 33 19.35 -0.33 4.57
N LEU A 34 18.26 -1.05 4.29
CA LEU A 34 17.07 -1.07 5.14
C LEU A 34 17.39 -1.60 6.55
N VAL A 35 18.14 -2.69 6.66
CA VAL A 35 18.55 -3.25 7.96
C VAL A 35 19.41 -2.24 8.72
N GLU A 36 20.39 -1.62 8.06
CA GLU A 36 21.27 -0.62 8.68
C GLU A 36 20.53 0.67 9.08
N ALA A 37 19.61 1.14 8.23
CA ALA A 37 18.83 2.36 8.45
C ALA A 37 17.82 2.21 9.58
N SER A 38 17.27 1.00 9.77
CA SER A 38 16.27 0.71 10.81
C SER A 38 16.89 0.31 12.16
N ALA A 39 18.16 -0.07 12.20
CA ALA A 39 18.85 -0.59 13.39
C ALA A 39 18.70 0.32 14.63
N SER A 40 18.86 1.64 14.47
CA SER A 40 18.75 2.61 15.56
C SER A 40 17.33 2.79 16.12
N THR A 41 16.32 2.29 15.40
CA THR A 41 14.89 2.39 15.74
C THR A 41 14.27 1.05 16.16
N GLY A 42 15.10 0.04 16.46
CA GLY A 42 14.63 -1.31 16.82
C GLY A 42 14.48 -2.27 15.64
N GLY A 43 15.07 -1.94 14.49
CA GLY A 43 15.07 -2.79 13.29
C GLY A 43 13.76 -2.73 12.49
N ILE A 44 13.69 -3.58 11.47
CA ILE A 44 12.56 -3.67 10.54
C ILE A 44 11.26 -4.06 11.27
N ASP A 45 11.36 -4.90 12.30
CA ASP A 45 10.22 -5.40 13.08
C ASP A 45 9.34 -4.30 13.66
N VAL A 46 9.90 -3.15 14.04
CA VAL A 46 9.11 -2.02 14.56
C VAL A 46 8.16 -1.46 13.49
N TYR A 47 8.60 -1.43 12.23
CA TYR A 47 7.82 -0.93 11.10
C TYR A 47 6.76 -1.96 10.68
N VAL A 48 7.16 -3.23 10.64
CA VAL A 48 6.25 -4.36 10.34
C VAL A 48 5.13 -4.44 11.38
N ASN A 49 5.46 -4.39 12.68
CA ASN A 49 4.46 -4.35 13.76
C ASN A 49 3.52 -3.14 13.64
N ALA A 50 4.04 -1.97 13.31
CA ALA A 50 3.20 -0.77 13.13
C ALA A 50 2.25 -0.91 11.93
N LEU A 51 2.70 -1.54 10.84
CA LEU A 51 1.84 -1.92 9.72
C LEU A 51 0.80 -2.97 10.12
N GLY A 52 1.16 -3.92 11.00
CA GLY A 52 0.23 -4.89 11.57
C GLY A 52 -0.90 -4.22 12.34
N VAL A 53 -0.56 -3.21 13.17
CA VAL A 53 -1.57 -2.39 13.87
C VAL A 53 -2.44 -1.61 12.89
N LYS A 54 -1.84 -0.99 11.86
CA LYS A 54 -2.59 -0.32 10.79
C LYS A 54 -3.57 -1.28 10.11
N SER A 55 -3.13 -2.48 9.73
CA SER A 55 -3.98 -3.49 9.08
C SER A 55 -5.11 -3.97 10.00
N ALA A 56 -4.83 -4.17 11.28
CA ALA A 56 -5.84 -4.51 12.28
C ALA A 56 -6.92 -3.42 12.40
N LEU A 57 -6.52 -2.14 12.37
CA LEU A 57 -7.45 -1.02 12.39
C LEU A 57 -8.33 -0.98 11.12
N PHE A 58 -7.75 -1.17 9.93
CA PHE A 58 -8.52 -1.26 8.69
C PHE A 58 -9.53 -2.39 8.74
N THR A 59 -9.11 -3.58 9.20
CA THR A 59 -9.98 -4.74 9.36
C THR A 59 -11.13 -4.46 10.32
N ALA A 60 -10.84 -3.83 11.48
CA ALA A 60 -11.84 -3.51 12.48
C ALA A 60 -12.87 -2.48 11.99
N LEU A 61 -12.41 -1.44 11.28
CA LEU A 61 -13.25 -0.33 10.80
C LEU A 61 -14.02 -0.67 9.53
N LEU A 62 -13.46 -1.52 8.66
CA LEU A 62 -14.03 -1.86 7.34
C LEU A 62 -14.75 -3.22 7.33
N GLY A 63 -14.83 -3.90 8.48
CA GLY A 63 -15.65 -5.10 8.66
C GLY A 63 -17.14 -4.82 8.42
N ARG A 64 -17.90 -5.85 7.99
CA ARG A 64 -19.30 -5.73 7.49
C ARG A 64 -20.23 -4.88 8.38
N ASP A 65 -20.12 -5.02 9.70
CA ASP A 65 -21.01 -4.31 10.64
C ASP A 65 -20.45 -2.97 11.12
N ALA A 66 -19.13 -2.76 11.01
CA ALA A 66 -18.46 -1.55 11.45
C ALA A 66 -18.49 -0.46 10.37
N ILE A 67 -18.32 -0.88 9.10
CA ILE A 67 -18.20 0.04 7.97
C ILE A 67 -19.43 0.95 7.81
N GLY A 68 -20.63 0.45 8.11
CA GLY A 68 -21.88 1.22 8.07
C GLY A 68 -21.93 2.36 9.10
N ARG A 69 -21.13 2.28 10.16
CA ARG A 69 -21.07 3.24 11.28
C ARG A 69 -19.88 4.19 11.18
N LEU A 70 -19.10 4.15 10.10
CA LEU A 70 -17.99 5.08 9.91
C LEU A 70 -18.50 6.52 9.76
N ASP A 71 -18.32 7.31 10.79
CA ASP A 71 -18.55 8.75 10.74
C ASP A 71 -17.42 9.48 10.01
N GLU A 72 -17.55 10.79 9.89
CA GLU A 72 -16.56 11.62 9.23
C GLU A 72 -15.21 11.61 9.95
N SER A 73 -15.20 11.54 11.28
CA SER A 73 -13.96 11.54 12.07
C SER A 73 -13.16 10.27 11.78
N LEU A 74 -13.79 9.10 11.90
CA LEU A 74 -13.16 7.81 11.63
C LEU A 74 -12.69 7.70 10.18
N LEU A 75 -13.43 8.25 9.22
CA LEU A 75 -12.97 8.33 7.84
C LEU A 75 -11.73 9.22 7.71
N ARG A 76 -11.68 10.39 8.38
CA ARG A 76 -10.51 11.27 8.35
C ARG A 76 -9.28 10.63 8.98
N ASP A 77 -9.47 9.78 9.98
CA ASP A 77 -8.42 9.00 10.65
C ASP A 77 -7.91 7.87 9.75
N LEU A 78 -8.79 7.09 9.12
CA LEU A 78 -8.40 6.11 8.10
C LEU A 78 -7.61 6.77 6.96
N LEU A 79 -8.11 7.90 6.43
CA LEU A 79 -7.42 8.66 5.39
C LEU A 79 -6.07 9.21 5.89
N ALA A 80 -5.90 9.45 7.19
CA ALA A 80 -4.65 9.95 7.75
C ALA A 80 -3.48 8.98 7.51
N LEU A 81 -3.79 7.68 7.53
CA LEU A 81 -2.88 6.55 7.38
C LEU A 81 -2.56 6.21 5.91
N MET A 82 -3.19 6.89 4.95
CA MET A 82 -2.98 6.69 3.52
C MET A 82 -2.38 7.95 2.87
N PRO A 83 -1.09 8.22 3.10
CA PRO A 83 -0.45 9.51 2.82
C PRO A 83 -0.54 9.93 1.36
N THR A 84 -0.57 8.96 0.44
CA THR A 84 -0.58 9.21 -1.01
C THR A 84 -1.93 9.74 -1.51
N VAL A 85 -3.03 9.41 -0.82
CA VAL A 85 -4.39 9.82 -1.19
C VAL A 85 -5.03 10.79 -0.21
N ARG A 86 -4.54 10.85 1.04
CA ARG A 86 -5.09 11.61 2.17
C ARG A 86 -5.60 13.00 1.78
N ARG A 87 -4.74 13.79 1.13
CA ARG A 87 -5.05 15.19 0.77
C ARG A 87 -6.25 15.27 -0.18
N ARG A 88 -6.23 14.47 -1.26
CA ARG A 88 -7.28 14.52 -2.30
C ARG A 88 -8.58 13.90 -1.79
N ALA A 89 -8.48 12.81 -1.05
CA ALA A 89 -9.63 12.17 -0.43
C ALA A 89 -10.31 13.09 0.62
N ARG A 90 -9.55 13.85 1.41
CA ARG A 90 -10.11 14.84 2.35
C ARG A 90 -10.81 16.00 1.64
N LEU A 91 -10.23 16.55 0.57
CA LEU A 91 -10.89 17.58 -0.24
C LEU A 91 -12.20 17.07 -0.84
N TRP A 92 -12.22 15.80 -1.27
CA TRP A 92 -13.45 15.16 -1.75
C TRP A 92 -14.47 14.98 -0.62
N LEU A 93 -14.02 14.53 0.55
CA LEU A 93 -14.85 14.34 1.74
C LEU A 93 -15.53 15.65 2.17
N GLU A 94 -14.80 16.76 2.12
CA GLU A 94 -15.31 18.10 2.44
C GLU A 94 -16.36 18.60 1.44
N ARG A 95 -16.25 18.17 0.17
CA ARG A 95 -17.15 18.59 -0.90
C ARG A 95 -18.41 17.72 -1.02
N GLU A 96 -18.25 16.40 -0.92
CA GLU A 96 -19.31 15.42 -1.20
C GLU A 96 -19.88 14.75 0.07
N GLY A 97 -19.20 14.93 1.21
CA GLY A 97 -19.62 14.41 2.51
C GLY A 97 -19.21 12.96 2.79
N ALA A 98 -19.13 12.64 4.09
CA ALA A 98 -18.75 11.33 4.62
C ALA A 98 -19.64 10.18 4.14
N SER A 99 -20.95 10.40 4.07
CA SER A 99 -21.91 9.38 3.63
C SER A 99 -21.66 8.93 2.19
N SER A 100 -21.24 9.86 1.32
CA SER A 100 -20.93 9.56 -0.08
C SER A 100 -19.69 8.67 -0.18
N LEU A 101 -18.60 8.98 0.56
CA LEU A 101 -17.39 8.15 0.53
C LEU A 101 -17.66 6.77 1.13
N ARG A 102 -18.34 6.73 2.28
CA ARG A 102 -18.69 5.49 2.98
C ARG A 102 -19.46 4.53 2.08
N ALA A 103 -20.47 5.01 1.36
CA ALA A 103 -21.27 4.16 0.45
C ALA A 103 -20.41 3.48 -0.65
N ARG A 104 -19.40 4.19 -1.16
CA ARG A 104 -18.48 3.65 -2.18
C ARG A 104 -17.54 2.59 -1.58
N ILE A 105 -17.03 2.84 -0.37
CA ILE A 105 -16.20 1.87 0.36
C ILE A 105 -17.03 0.63 0.72
N ILE A 106 -18.30 0.78 1.13
CA ILE A 106 -19.21 -0.36 1.38
C ILE A 106 -19.32 -1.23 0.12
N THR A 107 -19.59 -0.62 -1.03
CA THR A 107 -19.68 -1.35 -2.31
C THR A 107 -18.39 -2.12 -2.63
N LEU A 108 -17.23 -1.48 -2.41
CA LEU A 108 -15.91 -2.11 -2.59
C LEU A 108 -15.73 -3.33 -1.67
N MET A 109 -16.01 -3.17 -0.39
CA MET A 109 -15.82 -4.23 0.61
C MET A 109 -16.83 -5.37 0.49
N GLU A 110 -18.06 -5.09 0.06
CA GLU A 110 -19.04 -6.12 -0.29
C GLU A 110 -18.56 -6.98 -1.46
N GLY A 111 -18.05 -6.35 -2.51
CA GLY A 111 -17.48 -7.06 -3.65
C GLY A 111 -16.26 -7.91 -3.25
N HIS A 112 -15.38 -7.37 -2.41
CA HIS A 112 -14.25 -8.13 -1.85
C HIS A 112 -14.71 -9.34 -1.02
N GLY A 113 -15.75 -9.18 -0.19
CA GLY A 113 -16.34 -10.26 0.59
C GLY A 113 -17.06 -11.33 -0.26
N ARG A 114 -17.41 -11.01 -1.51
CA ARG A 114 -17.96 -11.94 -2.52
C ARG A 114 -16.89 -12.51 -3.46
N GLU A 115 -15.61 -12.26 -3.17
CA GLU A 115 -14.46 -12.76 -3.93
C GLU A 115 -14.49 -12.36 -5.42
N GLN A 116 -15.02 -11.17 -5.72
CA GLN A 116 -14.94 -10.63 -7.08
C GLN A 116 -13.46 -10.38 -7.46
N PRO A 117 -13.12 -10.47 -8.76
CA PRO A 117 -11.77 -10.15 -9.22
C PRO A 117 -11.33 -8.76 -8.76
N ILE A 118 -10.10 -8.66 -8.26
CA ILE A 118 -9.59 -7.43 -7.65
C ILE A 118 -9.53 -6.27 -8.67
N ASP A 119 -9.18 -6.55 -9.93
CA ASP A 119 -9.19 -5.55 -10.99
C ASP A 119 -10.60 -4.98 -11.22
N ASP A 120 -11.63 -5.84 -11.21
CA ASP A 120 -13.03 -5.42 -11.35
C ASP A 120 -13.48 -4.57 -10.15
N LEU A 121 -13.06 -4.92 -8.93
CA LEU A 121 -13.35 -4.13 -7.73
C LEU A 121 -12.79 -2.72 -7.82
N ILE A 122 -11.54 -2.58 -8.22
CA ILE A 122 -10.88 -1.29 -8.40
C ILE A 122 -11.56 -0.50 -9.54
N ALA A 123 -11.84 -1.15 -10.67
CA ALA A 123 -12.54 -0.51 -11.79
C ALA A 123 -13.93 0.01 -11.38
N ASN A 124 -14.73 -0.81 -10.71
CA ASN A 124 -16.07 -0.43 -10.23
C ASN A 124 -16.03 0.66 -9.16
N PHE A 125 -15.01 0.67 -8.29
CA PHE A 125 -14.82 1.74 -7.32
C PHE A 125 -14.40 3.06 -7.97
N THR A 126 -13.53 3.02 -8.97
CA THR A 126 -13.05 4.24 -9.66
C THR A 126 -14.12 4.85 -10.56
N ALA A 127 -14.92 4.03 -11.25
CA ALA A 127 -16.04 4.47 -12.11
C ALA A 127 -17.15 5.21 -11.36
N GLN A 128 -17.15 5.11 -10.03
CA GLN A 128 -18.07 5.79 -9.14
C GLN A 128 -17.70 7.28 -8.92
N PHE A 129 -16.49 7.70 -9.29
CA PHE A 129 -16.02 9.09 -9.21
C PHE A 129 -16.07 9.76 -10.59
N PRO A 130 -16.05 11.11 -10.67
CA PRO A 130 -15.97 11.79 -11.96
C PRO A 130 -14.72 11.40 -12.74
N GLU A 131 -14.82 11.43 -14.06
CA GLU A 131 -13.69 11.16 -14.94
C GLU A 131 -12.64 12.29 -14.89
N GLY A 132 -11.40 11.96 -15.23
CA GLY A 132 -10.31 12.93 -15.37
C GLY A 132 -9.08 12.65 -14.50
N ASN A 133 -7.96 13.32 -14.84
CA ASN A 133 -6.68 13.08 -14.18
C ASN A 133 -6.68 13.45 -12.68
N ASP A 134 -7.56 14.36 -12.27
CA ASP A 134 -7.70 14.79 -10.86
C ASP A 134 -8.23 13.68 -9.96
N TYR A 135 -8.89 12.66 -10.52
CA TYR A 135 -9.48 11.54 -9.78
C TYR A 135 -8.65 10.26 -9.85
N ARG A 136 -7.44 10.28 -10.44
CA ARG A 136 -6.54 9.10 -10.49
C ARG A 136 -6.17 8.52 -9.11
N TRP A 137 -6.29 9.31 -8.05
CA TRP A 137 -6.03 8.89 -6.66
C TRP A 137 -7.07 7.88 -6.15
N THR A 138 -8.25 7.78 -6.77
CA THR A 138 -9.31 6.86 -6.37
C THR A 138 -8.89 5.40 -6.53
N ARG A 139 -8.05 5.11 -7.53
CA ARG A 139 -7.40 3.80 -7.71
C ARG A 139 -6.52 3.46 -6.52
N ASP A 140 -5.65 4.39 -6.12
CA ASP A 140 -4.74 4.19 -4.99
C ASP A 140 -5.52 4.05 -3.68
N LEU A 141 -6.63 4.79 -3.52
CA LEU A 141 -7.50 4.66 -2.36
C LEU A 141 -8.09 3.24 -2.27
N ALA A 142 -8.64 2.71 -3.37
CA ALA A 142 -9.16 1.35 -3.41
C ALA A 142 -8.07 0.32 -3.13
N ALA A 143 -6.89 0.48 -3.74
CA ALA A 143 -5.76 -0.42 -3.55
C ALA A 143 -5.28 -0.45 -2.09
N GLU A 144 -5.11 0.71 -1.44
CA GLU A 144 -4.71 0.77 -0.02
C GLU A 144 -5.79 0.18 0.90
N ILE A 145 -7.08 0.44 0.64
CA ILE A 145 -8.19 -0.15 1.42
C ILE A 145 -8.18 -1.68 1.34
N LEU A 146 -8.12 -2.24 0.13
CA LEU A 146 -8.12 -3.69 -0.09
C LEU A 146 -6.88 -4.34 0.54
N HIS A 147 -5.71 -3.75 0.31
CA HIS A 147 -4.44 -4.26 0.83
C HIS A 147 -4.41 -4.25 2.36
N PHE A 148 -4.65 -3.12 3.03
CA PHE A 148 -4.57 -3.08 4.50
C PHE A 148 -5.70 -3.85 5.20
N THR A 149 -6.78 -4.19 4.51
CA THR A 149 -7.82 -5.09 5.03
C THR A 149 -7.45 -6.57 4.86
N ALA A 150 -6.70 -6.93 3.82
CA ALA A 150 -6.34 -8.32 3.51
C ALA A 150 -4.96 -8.40 2.82
N PRO A 151 -3.85 -8.11 3.54
CA PRO A 151 -2.55 -7.89 2.92
C PRO A 151 -1.99 -9.15 2.24
N ASP A 152 -2.32 -10.34 2.76
CA ASP A 152 -1.92 -11.62 2.15
C ASP A 152 -2.72 -11.99 0.88
N ARG A 153 -3.87 -11.34 0.64
CA ARG A 153 -4.73 -11.59 -0.53
C ARG A 153 -4.61 -10.50 -1.59
N CYS A 154 -4.38 -9.27 -1.17
CA CYS A 154 -4.32 -8.10 -2.01
C CYS A 154 -2.95 -7.45 -1.86
N PRO A 155 -2.03 -7.58 -2.82
CA PRO A 155 -0.75 -6.87 -2.76
C PRO A 155 -0.99 -5.35 -2.78
N LEU A 156 0.00 -4.56 -2.37
CA LEU A 156 -0.08 -3.11 -2.42
C LEU A 156 0.01 -2.62 -3.88
N MET A 157 -1.15 -2.36 -4.51
CA MET A 157 -1.25 -2.05 -5.94
C MET A 157 -1.32 -0.54 -6.26
N THR A 158 -0.70 0.28 -5.42
CA THR A 158 -0.68 1.73 -5.60
C THR A 158 0.27 2.12 -6.73
N ARG A 159 0.04 3.29 -7.32
CA ARG A 159 0.83 3.81 -8.44
C ARG A 159 2.29 4.13 -8.09
N TRP A 160 2.62 4.31 -6.81
CA TRP A 160 4.01 4.48 -6.40
C TRP A 160 4.79 3.15 -6.39
N ILE A 161 4.10 2.01 -6.35
CA ILE A 161 4.69 0.69 -6.58
C ILE A 161 4.89 0.50 -8.08
N TRP A 162 3.85 0.73 -8.89
CA TRP A 162 3.94 0.73 -10.34
C TRP A 162 2.83 1.55 -11.00
N ASP A 163 3.19 2.48 -11.88
CA ASP A 163 2.28 3.22 -12.76
C ASP A 163 2.64 2.92 -14.22
N ALA A 164 1.87 2.04 -14.87
CA ALA A 164 2.15 1.63 -16.25
C ALA A 164 2.02 2.78 -17.26
N LYS A 165 1.24 3.83 -16.94
CA LYS A 165 1.09 5.03 -17.78
C LYS A 165 2.27 5.96 -17.65
N ALA A 166 2.74 6.19 -16.42
CA ALA A 166 3.88 7.06 -16.15
C ALA A 166 5.23 6.36 -16.34
N LYS A 167 5.25 5.02 -16.35
CA LYS A 167 6.45 4.18 -16.36
C LYS A 167 7.36 4.46 -15.17
N THR A 168 6.76 4.66 -13.99
CA THR A 168 7.46 4.96 -12.75
C THR A 168 6.95 4.11 -11.59
N GLY A 169 7.71 4.10 -10.49
CA GLY A 169 7.38 3.38 -9.26
C GLY A 169 8.50 2.44 -8.84
N VAL A 170 8.32 1.78 -7.71
CA VAL A 170 9.25 0.78 -7.15
C VAL A 170 9.70 -0.23 -8.20
N LEU A 171 8.78 -0.78 -9.01
CA LEU A 171 9.10 -1.80 -10.01
C LEU A 171 10.21 -1.34 -10.98
N ARG A 172 10.22 -0.04 -11.36
CA ARG A 172 11.26 0.52 -12.23
C ARG A 172 12.64 0.50 -11.56
N GLU A 173 12.69 0.81 -10.27
CA GLU A 173 13.92 1.00 -9.51
C GLU A 173 14.60 -0.31 -9.12
N ILE A 174 13.87 -1.43 -9.22
CA ILE A 174 14.38 -2.79 -9.01
C ILE A 174 14.42 -3.60 -10.30
N TRP A 175 14.20 -2.99 -11.47
CA TRP A 175 14.25 -3.68 -12.76
C TRP A 175 15.71 -3.99 -13.16
N PHE A 176 15.93 -5.19 -13.70
CA PHE A 176 17.20 -5.69 -14.19
C PHE A 176 17.26 -5.54 -15.71
N ASP A 177 17.83 -4.44 -16.18
CA ASP A 177 18.30 -4.28 -17.57
C ASP A 177 19.40 -3.21 -17.56
N ASP A 178 20.54 -3.49 -18.19
CA ASP A 178 21.67 -2.55 -18.33
C ASP A 178 21.28 -1.30 -19.14
N ALA A 179 20.16 -1.35 -19.86
CA ALA A 179 19.55 -0.21 -20.53
C ALA A 179 18.31 0.30 -19.77
N ILE A 180 18.53 0.88 -18.58
CA ILE A 180 17.55 1.69 -17.82
C ILE A 180 17.25 3.02 -18.57
N ASP A 181 17.04 2.95 -19.89
CA ASP A 181 16.42 4.02 -20.63
C ASP A 181 14.92 3.95 -20.35
N GLU A 182 14.31 5.08 -19.96
CA GLU A 182 12.96 5.21 -19.37
C GLU A 182 11.81 4.61 -20.20
N LYS A 183 12.09 4.03 -21.37
CA LYS A 183 11.14 3.57 -22.39
C LYS A 183 10.93 2.05 -22.47
N ARG A 184 11.64 1.23 -21.67
CA ARG A 184 11.65 -0.23 -21.88
C ARG A 184 10.73 -1.05 -21.00
N VAL A 185 10.31 -0.58 -19.82
CA VAL A 185 9.47 -1.40 -18.92
C VAL A 185 8.01 -1.42 -19.42
N VAL A 186 7.69 -2.44 -20.22
CA VAL A 186 6.35 -2.68 -20.76
C VAL A 186 5.64 -3.74 -19.92
N VAL A 187 5.21 -3.32 -18.73
CA VAL A 187 4.46 -4.17 -17.79
C VAL A 187 3.10 -3.52 -17.48
N ARG A 188 2.04 -4.33 -17.45
CA ARG A 188 0.68 -3.88 -17.09
C ARG A 188 0.60 -3.54 -15.60
N ASP A 189 -0.27 -2.64 -15.19
CA ASP A 189 -0.57 -2.33 -13.79
C ASP A 189 -1.86 -3.03 -13.31
N ASP A 190 -1.96 -4.34 -13.52
CA ASP A 190 -3.09 -5.18 -13.09
C ASP A 190 -2.74 -6.07 -11.89
N PHE A 191 -3.74 -6.69 -11.28
CA PHE A 191 -3.57 -7.57 -10.13
C PHE A 191 -2.54 -8.68 -10.39
N ALA A 192 -2.51 -9.25 -11.59
CA ALA A 192 -1.57 -10.31 -11.94
C ALA A 192 -0.11 -9.84 -11.85
N THR A 193 0.22 -8.65 -12.38
CA THR A 193 1.55 -8.05 -12.24
C THR A 193 1.92 -7.87 -10.78
N PHE A 194 1.06 -7.23 -9.98
CA PHE A 194 1.39 -6.96 -8.59
C PHE A 194 1.49 -8.24 -7.76
N LYS A 195 0.73 -9.29 -8.11
CA LYS A 195 0.83 -10.59 -7.46
C LYS A 195 2.15 -11.27 -7.76
N VAL A 196 2.61 -11.27 -9.02
CA VAL A 196 3.94 -11.81 -9.39
C VAL A 196 5.04 -11.02 -8.66
N LEU A 197 4.97 -9.69 -8.68
CA LEU A 197 5.93 -8.85 -7.96
C LEU A 197 5.97 -9.18 -6.46
N ALA A 198 4.81 -9.31 -5.82
CA ALA A 198 4.73 -9.69 -4.42
C ALA A 198 5.33 -11.09 -4.19
N ASP A 199 5.01 -12.08 -5.03
CA ASP A 199 5.51 -13.45 -4.85
C ASP A 199 7.03 -13.54 -4.99
N GLU A 200 7.61 -12.87 -5.99
CA GLU A 200 9.07 -12.83 -6.19
C GLU A 200 9.78 -12.16 -5.01
N ILE A 201 9.23 -11.05 -4.51
CA ILE A 201 9.81 -10.33 -3.36
C ILE A 201 9.62 -11.13 -2.07
N ALA A 202 8.51 -11.84 -1.89
CA ALA A 202 8.35 -12.81 -0.79
C ALA A 202 9.40 -13.93 -0.88
N GLY A 203 9.67 -14.45 -2.08
CA GLY A 203 10.72 -15.43 -2.31
C GLY A 203 12.08 -14.90 -1.88
N PHE A 204 12.45 -13.72 -2.38
CA PHE A 204 13.69 -13.03 -2.00
C PHE A 204 13.79 -12.81 -0.48
N LEU A 205 12.74 -12.31 0.16
CA LEU A 205 12.74 -12.08 1.61
C LEU A 205 12.90 -13.38 2.42
N ARG A 206 12.28 -14.49 1.98
CA ARG A 206 12.46 -15.81 2.61
C ARG A 206 13.89 -16.31 2.52
N GLU A 207 14.52 -16.16 1.36
CA GLU A 207 15.93 -16.53 1.16
C GLU A 207 16.87 -15.71 2.07
N ASN A 208 16.43 -14.53 2.51
CA ASN A 208 17.17 -13.65 3.42
C ASN A 208 16.67 -13.71 4.88
N GLY A 209 15.90 -14.74 5.25
CA GLY A 209 15.57 -15.04 6.65
C GLY A 209 14.26 -14.45 7.19
N PHE A 210 13.43 -13.85 6.34
CA PHE A 210 12.10 -13.35 6.74
C PHE A 210 11.03 -14.43 6.49
N PHE A 211 10.25 -14.77 7.51
CA PHE A 211 9.27 -15.86 7.42
C PHE A 211 7.86 -15.51 7.90
N ARG A 212 7.69 -14.37 8.56
CA ARG A 212 6.40 -13.92 9.12
C ARG A 212 6.03 -12.59 8.51
N GLU A 213 4.72 -12.36 8.38
CA GLU A 213 4.16 -11.07 7.94
C GLU A 213 4.80 -10.58 6.62
N LEU A 214 5.00 -11.51 5.68
CA LEU A 214 5.75 -11.24 4.45
C LEU A 214 5.13 -10.11 3.62
N ALA A 215 3.80 -10.01 3.58
CA ALA A 215 3.12 -8.90 2.91
C ALA A 215 3.54 -7.54 3.49
N LEU A 216 3.65 -7.43 4.82
CA LEU A 216 4.04 -6.19 5.47
C LEU A 216 5.56 -5.94 5.36
N CYS A 217 6.37 -7.00 5.35
CA CYS A 217 7.80 -6.89 5.07
C CYS A 217 8.06 -6.37 3.64
N GLN A 218 7.27 -6.84 2.66
CA GLN A 218 7.29 -6.33 1.29
C GLN A 218 6.98 -4.84 1.26
N ASP A 219 5.96 -4.38 1.98
CA ASP A 219 5.60 -2.96 2.01
C ASP A 219 6.75 -2.09 2.53
N VAL A 220 7.44 -2.53 3.58
CA VAL A 220 8.62 -1.82 4.11
C VAL A 220 9.73 -1.79 3.07
N MET A 221 10.01 -2.91 2.41
CA MET A 221 11.02 -2.99 1.36
C MET A 221 10.68 -2.06 0.19
N PHE A 222 9.45 -2.11 -0.31
CA PHE A 222 8.96 -1.26 -1.38
C PHE A 222 9.03 0.22 -1.02
N ALA A 223 8.55 0.59 0.16
CA ALA A 223 8.63 1.97 0.63
C ALA A 223 10.07 2.45 0.75
N HIS A 224 11.01 1.58 1.12
CA HIS A 224 12.42 1.92 1.20
C HIS A 224 13.08 2.08 -0.17
N VAL A 225 12.77 1.21 -1.13
CA VAL A 225 13.16 1.40 -2.55
C VAL A 225 12.70 2.77 -3.04
N TYR A 226 11.41 3.08 -2.83
CA TYR A 226 10.84 4.34 -3.31
C TYR A 226 11.42 5.56 -2.59
N ALA A 227 11.71 5.44 -1.28
CA ALA A 227 12.37 6.48 -0.50
C ALA A 227 13.76 6.82 -1.06
N ARG A 228 14.55 5.80 -1.43
CA ARG A 228 15.86 5.98 -2.07
C ARG A 228 15.72 6.73 -3.39
N TYR A 229 14.77 6.34 -4.24
CA TYR A 229 14.47 7.07 -5.48
C TYR A 229 14.13 8.56 -5.24
N ILE A 230 13.30 8.87 -4.24
CA ILE A 230 12.97 10.26 -3.88
C ILE A 230 14.24 11.02 -3.43
N ASN A 231 15.07 10.41 -2.59
CA ASN A 231 16.28 11.04 -2.06
C ASN A 231 17.33 11.27 -3.15
N ASP A 232 17.53 10.30 -4.05
CA ASP A 232 18.48 10.40 -5.15
C ASP A 232 18.05 11.49 -6.15
N ARG A 233 16.75 11.56 -6.48
CA ARG A 233 16.22 12.65 -7.32
C ARG A 233 16.21 14.00 -6.60
N GLY A 234 15.97 14.04 -5.29
CA GLY A 234 15.99 15.26 -4.49
C GLY A 234 17.39 15.86 -4.33
N ASN A 235 18.39 15.01 -4.09
CA ASN A 235 19.80 15.39 -3.99
C ASN A 235 20.41 15.83 -5.34
N GLN A 236 19.83 15.40 -6.47
CA GLN A 236 20.19 15.96 -7.78
C GLN A 236 19.81 17.44 -7.92
N PHE A 237 18.81 17.93 -7.19
CA PHE A 237 18.39 19.34 -7.19
C PHE A 237 18.99 20.17 -6.04
N LEU A 238 19.46 19.52 -4.97
CA LEU A 238 20.07 20.17 -3.81
C LEU A 238 21.55 19.78 -3.71
N LYS A 239 22.40 20.39 -4.54
CA LYS A 239 23.84 20.40 -4.30
C LYS A 239 24.14 21.26 -3.07
N GLY A 240 24.69 20.66 -2.02
CA GLY A 240 25.51 21.35 -1.04
C GLY A 240 24.84 21.70 0.29
N ASP A 241 25.47 21.19 1.36
CA ASP A 241 25.84 21.96 2.55
C ASP A 241 24.86 22.14 3.72
N PHE A 242 23.69 21.49 3.76
CA PHE A 242 22.80 21.59 4.94
C PHE A 242 22.17 20.26 5.35
N GLY A 243 22.91 19.43 6.10
CA GLY A 243 22.34 18.21 6.70
C GLY A 243 23.01 17.84 8.01
N GLY A 244 22.30 18.04 9.13
CA GLY A 244 22.53 17.23 10.33
C GLY A 244 22.22 15.75 10.05
N PRO A 245 22.37 14.83 11.02
CA PRO A 245 22.17 13.40 10.78
C PRO A 245 20.76 13.15 10.20
N GLU A 246 20.72 12.75 8.92
CA GLU A 246 19.49 12.50 8.19
C GLU A 246 18.86 11.19 8.67
N ASP A 247 17.60 11.24 9.05
CA ASP A 247 16.84 10.04 9.41
C ASP A 247 16.52 9.27 8.14
N ARG A 248 17.38 8.29 7.80
CA ARG A 248 17.29 7.44 6.59
C ARG A 248 15.93 6.73 6.44
N MET A 249 15.17 6.57 7.53
CA MET A 249 13.86 5.92 7.52
C MET A 249 12.68 6.91 7.41
N ALA A 250 12.93 8.22 7.37
CA ALA A 250 11.87 9.25 7.33
C ALA A 250 10.95 9.12 6.10
N HIS A 251 11.51 9.00 4.90
CA HIS A 251 10.71 8.84 3.70
C HIS A 251 9.99 7.48 3.67
N THR A 252 10.63 6.40 4.15
CA THR A 252 10.00 5.08 4.28
C THR A 252 8.75 5.14 5.17
N ARG A 253 8.85 5.74 6.38
CA ARG A 253 7.69 5.89 7.30
C ARG A 253 6.59 6.74 6.70
N ARG A 254 6.97 7.86 6.09
CA ARG A 254 6.01 8.78 5.48
C ARG A 254 5.21 8.11 4.39
N MET A 255 5.85 7.30 3.54
CA MET A 255 5.19 6.57 2.46
C MET A 255 4.19 5.52 2.98
N LEU A 256 4.51 4.89 4.11
CA LEU A 256 3.66 3.88 4.75
C LEU A 256 2.54 4.48 5.62
N GLY A 257 2.54 5.80 5.83
CA GLY A 257 1.59 6.46 6.72
C GLY A 257 1.89 6.22 8.21
N LEU A 258 3.15 5.93 8.54
CA LEU A 258 3.60 5.65 9.92
C LEU A 258 4.08 6.91 10.67
N ASP A 259 3.98 8.08 10.04
CA ASP A 259 4.25 9.37 10.66
C ASP A 259 2.99 9.85 11.41
N ALA A 260 2.89 9.55 12.71
CA ALA A 260 1.82 10.07 13.56
C ALA A 260 1.94 11.61 13.73
N PRO A 261 0.83 12.38 13.66
CA PRO A 261 0.83 13.79 14.04
C PRO A 261 1.21 13.92 15.52
N GLY A 262 2.35 14.57 15.81
CA GLY A 262 2.80 14.85 17.19
C GLY A 262 3.85 13.89 17.76
N ALA A 263 4.21 12.81 17.05
CA ALA A 263 5.31 11.95 17.49
C ALA A 263 6.67 12.65 17.31
N LYS A 264 7.48 12.69 18.37
CA LYS A 264 8.88 13.12 18.28
C LYS A 264 9.62 12.23 17.26
N LYS A 265 10.53 12.83 16.47
CA LYS A 265 11.37 12.13 15.46
C LYS A 265 11.88 10.80 16.03
N GLY A 266 11.62 9.69 15.33
CA GLY A 266 12.05 8.35 15.73
C GLY A 266 11.06 7.52 16.58
N ARG A 267 9.89 8.05 16.97
CA ARG A 267 8.86 7.31 17.76
C ARG A 267 7.49 7.17 17.08
N ALA A 268 7.35 7.60 15.84
CA ALA A 268 6.06 7.65 15.14
C ALA A 268 5.45 6.27 14.87
N ALA A 269 6.27 5.26 14.52
CA ALA A 269 5.82 3.87 14.38
C ALA A 269 5.32 3.27 15.72
N THR A 270 5.94 3.67 16.84
CA THR A 270 5.51 3.25 18.19
C THR A 270 4.20 3.92 18.62
N ALA A 271 3.95 5.16 18.19
CA ALA A 271 2.75 5.91 18.55
C ALA A 271 1.46 5.27 17.99
N ILE A 272 1.50 4.74 16.77
CA ILE A 272 0.36 4.00 16.18
C ILE A 272 0.01 2.75 17.01
N ALA A 273 1.02 2.07 17.56
CA ALA A 273 0.82 0.91 18.43
C ALA A 273 0.29 1.25 19.83
N GLN A 274 0.41 2.51 20.28
CA GLN A 274 0.01 2.94 21.62
C GLN A 274 -1.31 3.74 21.65
N ASP A 275 -1.60 4.54 20.62
CA ASP A 275 -2.71 5.52 20.65
C ASP A 275 -3.91 5.17 19.74
N SER A 276 -3.89 4.08 18.96
CA SER A 276 -4.90 3.82 17.91
C SER A 276 -5.74 2.54 18.08
N VAL A 277 -5.82 1.96 19.28
CA VAL A 277 -6.75 0.85 19.53
C VAL A 277 -8.08 1.42 20.07
N PRO A 278 -9.19 1.37 19.31
CA PRO A 278 -10.50 1.70 19.86
C PRO A 278 -10.85 0.72 20.99
N GLU A 279 -11.50 1.23 22.06
CA GLU A 279 -11.85 0.49 23.29
C GLU A 279 -12.51 -0.90 23.13
N PRO A 280 -13.23 -1.27 22.03
CA PRO A 280 -13.83 -2.61 21.94
C PRO A 280 -12.83 -3.78 21.92
N LEU A 281 -11.54 -3.53 21.70
CA LEU A 281 -10.51 -4.56 21.56
C LEU A 281 -9.66 -4.81 22.82
N GLN A 282 -9.97 -4.17 23.95
CA GLN A 282 -9.28 -4.46 25.23
C GLN A 282 -9.82 -5.70 25.97
N ILE A 283 -10.91 -6.30 25.50
CA ILE A 283 -11.53 -7.47 26.13
C ILE A 283 -10.83 -8.75 25.63
N ASN A 284 -9.65 -9.07 26.17
CA ASN A 284 -9.13 -10.45 26.33
C ASN A 284 -7.71 -10.56 26.92
N ARG A 285 -7.09 -9.49 27.44
CA ARG A 285 -5.74 -9.58 28.04
C ARG A 285 -5.69 -9.97 29.53
N THR A 286 -6.81 -10.31 30.16
CA THR A 286 -6.85 -10.62 31.60
C THR A 286 -7.69 -11.85 31.94
N ARG A 287 -7.41 -13.01 31.34
CA ARG A 287 -7.75 -14.33 31.93
C ARG A 287 -6.77 -15.40 31.47
N HIS A 288 -5.54 -15.36 31.98
CA HIS A 288 -4.68 -16.55 32.19
C HIS A 288 -3.49 -16.13 33.08
N ALA A 289 -3.82 -15.78 34.31
CA ALA A 289 -2.94 -15.88 35.46
C ALA A 289 -3.90 -16.14 36.63
N ASP A 290 -3.75 -17.29 37.27
CA ASP A 290 -4.55 -17.87 38.36
C ASP A 290 -5.37 -19.09 37.94
N SER A 291 -4.65 -20.19 37.72
CA SER A 291 -5.00 -21.56 38.14
C SER A 291 -3.72 -22.39 38.19
#